data_AF-A0A6A0GTW5-F1
#
_entry.id   AF-A0A6A0GTW5-F1
#
_cell.length_a   1.000
_cell.length_b   1.000
_cell.length_c   1.000
_cell.angle_alpha   90.00
_cell.angle_beta   90.00
_cell.angle_gamma   90.00
#
_symmetry.space_group_name_H-M   'P 1'
#
loop_
_entity.id
_entity.type
_entity.pdbx_description
1 polymer ?
#
loop_
_entity_poly.entity_id
_entity_poly.type
_entity_poly.pdbx_seq_one_letter_code
_entity_poly.pdbx_strand_id
1 'polypeptide(L)'
;MAGVMTRLYRITEPNAVIWDETHFGKMLSWYINGTYFFDVHPPGGKVGNFDLLLALFGWAGGYNGSHPFTAPGLSFEGYSGVMVIRVGCALLGAALVPVAFGCVWTMTRRLPSAVLAGVLVVAEIGTLLLTKYILLDAPLMFFMMAAFFSLCRLQHATLRQGAFSGPWWTSLGATGLFLGCVSVPMYPQLSLGAHVIARVLCLIVVPAAVYLGCFAAHDILLYKTFSAHGSEEAALSPEYQMTLQGNVLHNGSYSPQVVYGGLITLRNDRLAGPYLHSHNLTYPEKHAPGKKQQVTGYRAKDHNNLFRILYPIDDPDSPAQVYSDGPESVRDGDYVRLFHPLTNTSLAVAPLSAFVVRKHKLTLQQPPAENYNPLLGNTPDDMSHEPPSSHNWKIVVAEEDKILHKILLQHPHGTTENNPALEPLRTRFSLINLEFGCALTWSLEKLGAKWAEGQEEITCSKNLKAPEALWRIEANHNPYNNHS
;
A
#
# COMPACT_ATOMS: atom_id res chain seq x y z
N MET A 1 -33.57 -26.54 10.56
CA MET A 1 -34.81 -25.75 10.45
C MET A 1 -34.77 -24.54 11.37
N ALA A 2 -34.73 -24.70 12.71
CA ALA A 2 -34.70 -23.57 13.64
C ALA A 2 -33.61 -22.52 13.32
N GLY A 3 -32.37 -22.95 13.05
CA GLY A 3 -31.28 -22.04 12.69
C GLY A 3 -31.48 -21.25 11.40
N VAL A 4 -32.22 -21.80 10.42
CA VAL A 4 -32.57 -21.12 9.17
C VAL A 4 -33.71 -20.14 9.42
N MET A 5 -34.73 -20.56 10.16
CA MET A 5 -35.89 -19.73 10.50
C MET A 5 -35.47 -18.49 11.29
N THR A 6 -34.57 -18.61 12.27
CA THR A 6 -34.14 -17.47 13.08
C THR A 6 -33.28 -16.48 12.30
N ARG A 7 -32.37 -16.96 11.45
CA ARG A 7 -31.43 -16.09 10.72
C ARG A 7 -32.00 -15.47 9.44
N LEU A 8 -32.92 -16.16 8.76
CA LEU A 8 -33.63 -15.60 7.60
C LEU A 8 -34.86 -14.77 7.99
N TYR A 9 -35.27 -14.77 9.25
CA TYR A 9 -36.40 -13.96 9.71
C TYR A 9 -36.12 -12.47 9.47
N ARG A 10 -36.98 -11.86 8.63
CA ARG A 10 -36.91 -10.44 8.24
C ARG A 10 -35.52 -10.04 7.74
N ILE A 11 -34.93 -10.81 6.83
CA ILE A 11 -33.59 -10.52 6.30
C ILE A 11 -33.53 -9.26 5.44
N THR A 12 -34.67 -8.85 4.88
CA THR A 12 -34.84 -7.60 4.13
C THR A 12 -34.93 -6.37 5.03
N GLU A 13 -35.06 -6.55 6.35
CA GLU A 13 -35.13 -5.45 7.32
C GLU A 13 -33.87 -5.42 8.20
N PRO A 14 -33.18 -4.27 8.33
CA PRO A 14 -33.41 -3.01 7.62
C PRO A 14 -33.00 -3.06 6.14
N ASN A 15 -33.79 -2.44 5.26
CA ASN A 15 -33.45 -2.28 3.84
C ASN A 15 -32.47 -1.12 3.64
N ALA A 16 -31.41 -1.10 4.44
CA ALA A 16 -30.39 -0.07 4.42
C ALA A 16 -29.04 -0.65 4.84
N VAL A 17 -27.98 0.00 4.38
CA VAL A 17 -26.60 -0.30 4.77
C VAL A 17 -26.41 -0.06 6.26
N ILE A 18 -25.86 -1.03 6.97
CA ILE A 18 -25.48 -0.88 8.38
C ILE A 18 -23.96 -0.63 8.52
N TRP A 19 -23.52 -0.36 9.75
CA TRP A 19 -22.16 0.06 10.13
C TRP A 19 -21.02 -0.52 9.25
N ASP A 20 -20.68 -1.81 9.39
CA ASP A 20 -19.55 -2.43 8.66
C ASP A 20 -19.90 -2.97 7.27
N GLU A 21 -21.19 -2.97 6.89
CA GLU A 21 -21.57 -3.28 5.50
C GLU A 21 -21.07 -2.20 4.53
N THR A 22 -20.80 -0.99 5.02
CA THR A 22 -20.17 0.07 4.23
C THR A 22 -18.78 -0.35 3.71
N HIS A 23 -17.96 -0.95 4.58
CA HIS A 23 -16.59 -1.34 4.25
C HIS A 23 -16.57 -2.55 3.33
N PHE A 24 -17.19 -3.66 3.76
CA PHE A 24 -17.17 -4.92 3.02
C PHE A 24 -18.02 -4.87 1.74
N GLY A 25 -19.12 -4.11 1.76
CA GLY A 25 -19.94 -3.89 0.56
C GLY A 25 -19.19 -3.11 -0.52
N LYS A 26 -18.35 -2.13 -0.13
CA LYS A 26 -17.49 -1.41 -1.07
C LYS A 26 -16.43 -2.32 -1.68
N MET A 27 -15.78 -3.16 -0.87
CA MET A 27 -14.80 -4.15 -1.33
C MET A 27 -15.37 -5.17 -2.30
N LEU A 28 -16.54 -5.70 -1.96
CA LEU A 28 -17.32 -6.56 -2.84
C LEU A 28 -17.57 -5.91 -4.20
N SER A 29 -18.05 -4.66 -4.22
CA SER A 29 -18.26 -3.90 -5.45
C SER A 29 -16.98 -3.75 -6.26
N TRP A 30 -15.84 -3.52 -5.59
CA TRP A 30 -14.53 -3.43 -6.22
C TRP A 30 -14.07 -4.76 -6.85
N TYR A 31 -14.30 -5.89 -6.18
CA TYR A 31 -14.06 -7.22 -6.77
C TYR A 31 -14.89 -7.47 -8.02
N ILE A 32 -16.18 -7.08 -8.00
CA ILE A 32 -17.07 -7.26 -9.16
C ILE A 32 -16.66 -6.35 -10.33
N ASN A 33 -16.22 -5.12 -10.04
CA ASN A 33 -15.78 -4.17 -11.05
C ASN A 33 -14.34 -4.42 -11.55
N GLY A 34 -13.57 -5.21 -10.79
CA GLY A 34 -12.15 -5.49 -11.01
C GLY A 34 -11.23 -4.32 -10.66
N THR A 35 -11.66 -3.41 -9.78
CA THR A 35 -10.88 -2.23 -9.37
C THR A 35 -10.04 -2.54 -8.15
N TYR A 36 -8.74 -2.24 -8.22
CA TYR A 36 -7.82 -2.45 -7.11
C TYR A 36 -8.20 -1.61 -5.88
N PHE A 37 -7.99 -2.17 -4.70
CA PHE A 37 -8.12 -1.50 -3.42
C PHE A 37 -7.10 -2.04 -2.41
N PHE A 38 -6.78 -1.25 -1.40
CA PHE A 38 -5.90 -1.65 -0.31
C PHE A 38 -6.72 -1.87 0.96
N ASP A 39 -6.57 -3.03 1.58
CA ASP A 39 -7.17 -3.31 2.88
C ASP A 39 -6.16 -3.90 3.86
N VAL A 40 -6.41 -3.64 5.14
CA VAL A 40 -5.64 -4.20 6.24
C VAL A 40 -5.85 -5.71 6.37
N HIS A 41 -6.93 -6.22 5.82
CA HIS A 41 -7.20 -7.65 5.75
C HIS A 41 -6.53 -8.25 4.51
N PRO A 42 -5.53 -9.14 4.68
CA PRO A 42 -4.86 -9.72 3.54
C PRO A 42 -5.86 -10.55 2.72
N PRO A 43 -5.85 -10.47 1.38
CA PRO A 43 -6.69 -11.29 0.49
C PRO A 43 -6.65 -12.79 0.79
N GLY A 44 -5.49 -13.31 1.21
CA GLY A 44 -5.33 -14.68 1.68
C GLY A 44 -5.41 -14.89 3.20
N GLY A 45 -5.43 -13.83 4.02
CA GLY A 45 -5.45 -13.91 5.49
C GLY A 45 -6.85 -14.19 6.07
N LYS A 46 -6.99 -14.13 7.41
CA LYS A 46 -8.19 -14.43 8.23
C LYS A 46 -9.56 -13.97 7.68
N VAL A 47 -9.58 -13.06 6.70
CA VAL A 47 -10.72 -12.21 6.34
C VAL A 47 -10.83 -11.98 4.82
N GLY A 48 -9.74 -11.93 4.04
CA GLY A 48 -9.80 -11.66 2.58
C GLY A 48 -10.38 -12.79 1.71
N ASN A 49 -10.26 -14.05 2.13
CA ASN A 49 -10.94 -15.19 1.47
C ASN A 49 -12.46 -15.03 1.51
N PHE A 50 -12.95 -14.32 2.52
CA PHE A 50 -14.36 -14.14 2.74
C PHE A 50 -14.91 -13.01 1.88
N ASP A 51 -14.12 -11.97 1.58
CA ASP A 51 -14.54 -10.95 0.61
C ASP A 51 -14.75 -11.56 -0.78
N LEU A 52 -13.86 -12.47 -1.20
CA LEU A 52 -14.03 -13.20 -2.46
C LEU A 52 -15.27 -14.10 -2.44
N LEU A 53 -15.58 -14.73 -1.30
CA LEU A 53 -16.79 -15.52 -1.12
C LEU A 53 -18.06 -14.67 -1.16
N LEU A 54 -18.03 -13.49 -0.52
CA LEU A 54 -19.13 -12.53 -0.61
C LEU A 54 -19.29 -12.03 -2.04
N ALA A 55 -18.19 -11.75 -2.75
CA ALA A 55 -18.20 -11.33 -4.16
C ALA A 55 -18.83 -12.40 -5.04
N LEU A 56 -18.53 -13.68 -4.77
CA LEU A 56 -19.19 -14.81 -5.43
C LEU A 56 -20.70 -14.84 -5.15
N PHE A 57 -21.16 -14.58 -3.93
CA PHE A 57 -22.60 -14.48 -3.64
C PHE A 57 -23.26 -13.31 -4.36
N GLY A 58 -22.58 -12.16 -4.44
CA GLY A 58 -23.06 -10.99 -5.18
C GLY A 58 -23.17 -11.28 -6.68
N TRP A 59 -22.11 -11.84 -7.28
CA TRP A 59 -22.09 -12.24 -8.67
C TRP A 59 -23.16 -13.28 -9.00
N ALA A 60 -23.32 -14.31 -8.17
CA ALA A 60 -24.37 -15.33 -8.31
C ALA A 60 -25.79 -14.73 -8.17
N GLY A 61 -25.93 -13.66 -7.39
CA GLY A 61 -27.16 -12.88 -7.24
C GLY A 61 -27.42 -11.85 -8.33
N GLY A 62 -26.54 -11.74 -9.35
CA GLY A 62 -26.65 -10.77 -10.43
C GLY A 62 -26.31 -9.32 -10.01
N TYR A 63 -25.62 -9.13 -8.90
CA TYR A 63 -25.14 -7.81 -8.48
C TYR A 63 -23.97 -7.35 -9.37
N ASN A 64 -24.05 -6.13 -9.88
CA ASN A 64 -23.10 -5.56 -10.84
C ASN A 64 -22.10 -4.57 -10.22
N GLY A 65 -21.99 -4.49 -8.88
CA GLY A 65 -21.02 -3.60 -8.22
C GLY A 65 -21.36 -2.11 -8.25
N SER A 66 -22.62 -1.73 -8.56
CA SER A 66 -23.01 -0.32 -8.73
C SER A 66 -23.47 0.39 -7.45
N HIS A 67 -23.75 -0.33 -6.36
CA HIS A 67 -24.12 0.29 -5.08
C HIS A 67 -22.87 0.92 -4.42
N PRO A 68 -22.95 2.18 -3.95
CA PRO A 68 -21.79 2.93 -3.49
C PRO A 68 -21.30 2.57 -2.09
N PHE A 69 -22.14 1.99 -1.21
CA PHE A 69 -21.81 1.63 0.18
C PHE A 69 -21.09 2.72 1.00
N THR A 70 -21.29 4.01 0.69
CA THR A 70 -20.48 5.10 1.27
C THR A 70 -20.81 5.45 2.70
N ALA A 71 -22.07 5.26 3.12
CA ALA A 71 -22.52 5.62 4.46
C ALA A 71 -23.61 4.67 4.97
N PRO A 72 -23.70 4.46 6.29
CA PRO A 72 -24.83 3.76 6.89
C PRO A 72 -26.15 4.49 6.61
N GLY A 73 -27.23 3.73 6.44
CA GLY A 73 -28.57 4.26 6.17
C GLY A 73 -28.94 4.38 4.69
N LEU A 74 -28.01 4.15 3.76
CA LEU A 74 -28.32 4.12 2.33
C LEU A 74 -29.21 2.93 1.97
N SER A 75 -30.29 3.16 1.24
CA SER A 75 -31.24 2.12 0.83
C SER A 75 -30.63 1.17 -0.21
N PHE A 76 -31.11 -0.08 -0.24
CA PHE A 76 -30.83 -1.05 -1.31
C PHE A 76 -31.89 -1.07 -2.42
N GLU A 77 -32.80 -0.09 -2.45
CA GLU A 77 -33.75 0.07 -3.54
C GLU A 77 -33.04 0.16 -4.90
N GLY A 78 -33.43 -0.71 -5.84
CA GLY A 78 -32.78 -0.85 -7.15
C GLY A 78 -31.64 -1.87 -7.21
N TYR A 79 -31.21 -2.45 -6.08
CA TYR A 79 -30.07 -3.35 -5.99
C TYR A 79 -30.45 -4.71 -5.38
N SER A 80 -31.35 -5.45 -6.05
CA SER A 80 -31.87 -6.73 -5.55
C SER A 80 -30.80 -7.79 -5.30
N GLY A 81 -29.72 -7.79 -6.09
CA GLY A 81 -28.59 -8.73 -5.94
C GLY A 81 -27.86 -8.62 -4.60
N VAL A 82 -27.91 -7.47 -3.92
CA VAL A 82 -27.27 -7.27 -2.61
C VAL A 82 -27.95 -8.11 -1.52
N MET A 83 -29.26 -8.38 -1.64
CA MET A 83 -29.98 -9.21 -0.67
C MET A 83 -29.53 -10.68 -0.71
N VAL A 84 -29.08 -11.17 -1.87
CA VAL A 84 -28.56 -12.54 -2.01
C VAL A 84 -27.30 -12.74 -1.17
N ILE A 85 -26.51 -11.69 -0.99
CA ILE A 85 -25.29 -11.70 -0.17
C ILE A 85 -25.63 -11.89 1.30
N ARG A 86 -26.58 -11.10 1.82
CA ARG A 86 -27.10 -11.28 3.19
C ARG A 86 -27.66 -12.68 3.40
N VAL A 87 -28.42 -13.21 2.44
CA VAL A 87 -28.93 -14.58 2.49
C VAL A 87 -27.77 -15.59 2.54
N GLY A 88 -26.72 -15.41 1.75
CA GLY A 88 -25.50 -16.22 1.81
C GLY A 88 -24.85 -16.23 3.20
N CYS A 89 -24.64 -15.06 3.80
CA CYS A 89 -24.13 -14.93 5.17
C CYS A 89 -25.04 -15.63 6.19
N ALA A 90 -26.35 -15.43 6.09
CA ALA A 90 -27.33 -16.00 7.00
C ALA A 90 -27.40 -17.53 6.89
N LEU A 91 -27.21 -18.09 5.69
CA LEU A 91 -27.12 -19.53 5.47
C LEU A 91 -25.85 -20.14 6.08
N LEU A 92 -24.69 -19.48 5.95
CA LEU A 92 -23.46 -19.88 6.62
C LEU A 92 -23.62 -19.82 8.15
N GLY A 93 -24.27 -18.76 8.66
CA GLY A 93 -24.64 -18.67 10.06
C GLY A 93 -25.60 -19.77 10.51
N ALA A 94 -26.57 -20.14 9.68
CA ALA A 94 -27.53 -21.20 9.99
C ALA A 94 -26.85 -22.56 10.06
N ALA A 95 -25.77 -22.77 9.29
CA ALA A 95 -24.95 -23.96 9.32
C ALA A 95 -24.11 -24.08 10.61
N LEU A 96 -23.90 -23.01 11.38
CA LEU A 96 -23.25 -23.09 12.71
C LEU A 96 -24.00 -24.04 13.66
N VAL A 97 -25.33 -24.08 13.57
CA VAL A 97 -26.19 -24.89 14.44
C VAL A 97 -25.92 -26.40 14.28
N PRO A 98 -26.02 -27.00 13.08
CA PRO A 98 -25.70 -28.41 12.90
C PRO A 98 -24.22 -28.71 13.14
N VAL A 99 -23.30 -27.78 12.87
CA VAL A 99 -21.87 -27.96 13.16
C VAL A 99 -21.62 -28.02 14.68
N ALA A 100 -22.23 -27.12 15.46
CA ALA A 100 -22.15 -27.12 16.93
C ALA A 100 -22.69 -28.44 17.53
N PHE A 101 -23.83 -28.89 17.04
CA PHE A 101 -24.40 -30.19 17.40
C PHE A 101 -23.40 -31.32 17.10
N GLY A 102 -22.81 -31.31 15.89
CA GLY A 102 -21.81 -32.29 15.46
C GLY A 102 -20.58 -32.33 16.36
N CYS A 103 -20.05 -31.16 16.76
CA CYS A 103 -18.90 -31.07 17.68
C CYS A 103 -19.20 -31.76 19.02
N VAL A 104 -20.30 -31.37 19.67
CA VAL A 104 -20.62 -31.92 21.00
C VAL A 104 -21.03 -33.38 20.91
N TRP A 105 -21.71 -33.79 19.84
CA TRP A 105 -22.05 -35.19 19.59
C TRP A 105 -20.81 -36.07 19.41
N THR A 106 -19.81 -35.60 18.65
CA THR A 106 -18.58 -36.37 18.41
C THR A 106 -17.71 -36.51 19.67
N MET A 107 -17.71 -35.51 20.54
CA MET A 107 -16.99 -35.54 21.82
C MET A 107 -17.70 -36.35 22.90
N THR A 108 -19.00 -36.13 23.12
CA THR A 108 -19.73 -36.66 24.29
C THR A 108 -20.55 -37.90 23.98
N ARG A 109 -20.96 -38.10 22.73
CA ARG A 109 -21.93 -39.11 22.28
C ARG A 109 -23.26 -39.09 23.07
N ARG A 110 -23.60 -37.97 23.72
CA ARG A 110 -24.86 -37.78 24.46
C ARG A 110 -25.79 -36.84 23.71
N LEU A 111 -27.01 -37.30 23.44
CA LEU A 111 -28.01 -36.53 22.73
C LEU A 111 -28.42 -35.24 23.47
N PRO A 112 -28.69 -35.24 24.79
CA PRO A 112 -29.10 -34.02 25.49
C PRO A 112 -28.06 -32.90 25.40
N SER A 113 -26.77 -33.23 25.56
CA SER A 113 -25.67 -32.26 25.47
C SER A 113 -25.53 -31.69 24.05
N ALA A 114 -25.64 -32.54 23.02
CA ALA A 114 -25.54 -32.10 21.63
C ALA A 114 -26.72 -31.20 21.23
N VAL A 115 -27.94 -31.54 21.65
CA VAL A 115 -29.13 -30.70 21.44
C VAL A 115 -28.98 -29.36 22.17
N LEU A 116 -28.53 -29.38 23.43
CA LEU A 116 -28.29 -28.15 24.21
C LEU A 116 -27.32 -27.21 23.49
N ALA A 117 -26.22 -27.74 22.95
CA ALA A 117 -25.26 -26.93 22.19
C ALA A 117 -25.88 -26.26 20.96
N GLY A 118 -26.69 -27.01 20.19
CA GLY A 118 -27.42 -26.45 19.04
C GLY A 118 -28.43 -25.37 19.47
N VAL A 119 -29.15 -25.58 20.58
CA VAL A 119 -30.10 -24.61 21.13
C VAL A 119 -29.41 -23.33 21.58
N LEU A 120 -28.26 -23.42 22.26
CA LEU A 120 -27.49 -22.26 22.68
C LEU A 120 -27.05 -21.42 21.48
N VAL A 121 -26.57 -22.03 20.39
CA VAL A 121 -26.17 -21.31 19.15
C VAL A 121 -27.36 -20.73 18.39
N VAL A 122 -28.57 -21.31 18.53
CA VAL A 122 -29.80 -20.73 17.97
C VAL A 122 -30.29 -19.54 18.80
N ALA A 123 -30.17 -19.62 20.13
CA ALA A 123 -30.65 -18.61 21.08
C ALA A 123 -29.66 -17.45 21.30
N GLU A 124 -28.39 -17.61 20.89
CA GLU A 124 -27.37 -16.59 21.04
C GLU A 124 -27.57 -15.43 20.06
N ILE A 125 -27.96 -14.28 20.60
CA ILE A 125 -28.29 -13.06 19.84
C ILE A 125 -27.05 -12.51 19.13
N GLY A 126 -25.87 -12.59 19.74
CA GLY A 126 -24.64 -12.08 19.13
C GLY A 126 -24.33 -12.77 17.80
N THR A 127 -24.41 -14.11 17.77
CA THR A 127 -24.18 -14.87 16.53
C THR A 127 -25.27 -14.63 15.49
N LEU A 128 -26.51 -14.37 15.92
CA LEU A 128 -27.61 -14.04 15.02
C LEU A 128 -27.36 -12.71 14.31
N LEU A 129 -26.97 -11.67 15.06
CA LEU A 129 -26.69 -10.34 14.51
C LEU A 129 -25.50 -10.38 13.55
N LEU A 130 -24.38 -10.98 13.94
CA LEU A 130 -23.17 -11.03 13.12
C LEU A 130 -23.32 -11.88 11.85
N THR A 131 -24.26 -12.84 11.83
CA THR A 131 -24.48 -13.70 10.65
C THR A 131 -25.55 -13.19 9.69
N LYS A 132 -26.34 -12.18 10.07
CA LYS A 132 -27.48 -11.70 9.29
C LYS A 132 -27.10 -10.68 8.21
N TYR A 133 -25.98 -9.99 8.39
CA TYR A 133 -25.55 -8.86 7.57
C TYR A 133 -24.34 -9.22 6.70
N ILE A 134 -23.96 -8.32 5.78
CA ILE A 134 -22.77 -8.47 4.91
C ILE A 134 -21.51 -8.19 5.75
N LEU A 135 -21.15 -9.18 6.57
CA LEU A 135 -20.03 -9.16 7.50
C LEU A 135 -19.16 -10.39 7.27
N LEU A 136 -17.85 -10.23 7.50
CA LEU A 136 -16.89 -11.32 7.36
C LEU A 136 -16.91 -12.28 8.55
N ASP A 137 -17.56 -11.90 9.65
CA ASP A 137 -17.76 -12.76 10.82
C ASP A 137 -18.57 -14.01 10.49
N ALA A 138 -19.54 -13.93 9.58
CA ALA A 138 -20.39 -15.07 9.23
C ALA A 138 -19.59 -16.25 8.61
N PRO A 139 -18.83 -16.03 7.52
CA PRO A 139 -17.94 -17.07 6.99
C PRO A 139 -16.80 -17.41 7.96
N LEU A 140 -16.21 -16.45 8.67
CA LEU A 140 -15.16 -16.70 9.66
C LEU A 140 -15.61 -17.70 10.74
N MET A 141 -16.76 -17.43 11.39
CA MET A 141 -17.34 -18.32 12.38
C MET A 141 -17.65 -19.70 11.80
N PHE A 142 -18.16 -19.76 10.56
CA PHE A 142 -18.47 -21.02 9.90
C PHE A 142 -17.23 -21.88 9.70
N PHE A 143 -16.18 -21.33 9.09
CA PHE A 143 -14.95 -22.07 8.84
C PHE A 143 -14.18 -22.41 10.13
N MET A 144 -14.23 -21.56 11.15
CA MET A 144 -13.67 -21.89 12.48
C MET A 144 -14.40 -23.07 13.12
N MET A 145 -15.74 -23.06 13.14
CA MET A 145 -16.51 -24.16 13.71
C MET A 145 -16.38 -25.44 12.87
N ALA A 146 -16.30 -25.34 11.56
CA ALA A 146 -16.07 -26.48 10.66
C ALA A 146 -14.67 -27.09 10.87
N ALA A 147 -13.64 -26.26 11.05
CA ALA A 147 -12.30 -26.69 11.42
C ALA A 147 -12.32 -27.42 12.76
N PHE A 148 -12.95 -26.85 13.79
CA PHE A 148 -13.08 -27.50 15.10
C PHE A 148 -13.86 -28.83 15.01
N PHE A 149 -14.96 -28.87 14.26
CA PHE A 149 -15.72 -30.09 14.04
C PHE A 149 -14.88 -31.19 13.36
N SER A 150 -14.14 -30.82 12.31
CA SER A 150 -13.24 -31.76 11.62
C SER A 150 -12.14 -32.28 12.55
N LEU A 151 -11.63 -31.45 13.46
CA LEU A 151 -10.67 -31.85 14.48
C LEU A 151 -11.30 -32.81 15.51
N CYS A 152 -12.52 -32.55 15.99
CA CYS A 152 -13.25 -33.49 16.84
C CYS A 152 -13.45 -34.84 16.14
N ARG A 153 -13.78 -34.84 14.84
CA ARG A 153 -13.87 -36.07 14.06
C ARG A 153 -12.52 -36.77 13.88
N LEU A 154 -11.44 -36.01 13.69
CA LEU A 154 -10.09 -36.56 13.58
C LEU A 154 -9.69 -37.28 14.87
N GLN A 155 -9.94 -36.65 16.01
CA GLN A 155 -9.68 -37.25 17.32
C GLN A 155 -10.56 -38.48 17.55
N HIS A 156 -11.85 -38.42 17.19
CA HIS A 156 -12.74 -39.57 17.26
C HIS A 156 -12.26 -40.75 16.39
N ALA A 157 -11.86 -40.48 15.14
CA ALA A 157 -11.31 -41.50 14.24
C ALA A 157 -10.01 -42.10 14.78
N THR A 158 -9.13 -41.28 15.33
CA THR A 158 -7.87 -41.72 15.95
C THR A 158 -8.13 -42.70 17.11
N LEU A 159 -9.09 -42.38 17.98
CA LEU A 159 -9.40 -43.20 19.16
C LEU A 159 -10.18 -44.48 18.84
N ARG A 160 -11.05 -44.46 17.81
CA ARG A 160 -11.97 -45.58 17.51
C ARG A 160 -11.49 -46.50 16.39
N GLN A 161 -10.88 -45.95 15.35
CA GLN A 161 -10.55 -46.64 14.11
C GLN A 161 -9.03 -46.76 13.88
N GLY A 162 -8.24 -46.14 14.77
CA GLY A 162 -6.79 -46.05 14.62
C GLY A 162 -6.35 -44.92 13.69
N ALA A 163 -5.08 -44.53 13.86
CA ALA A 163 -4.41 -43.59 12.96
C ALA A 163 -4.33 -44.16 11.54
N PHE A 164 -4.33 -43.25 10.54
CA PHE A 164 -4.20 -43.57 9.10
C PHE A 164 -5.40 -44.31 8.47
N SER A 165 -6.54 -44.40 9.15
CA SER A 165 -7.78 -44.91 8.55
C SER A 165 -8.36 -43.94 7.50
N GLY A 166 -9.23 -44.42 6.60
CA GLY A 166 -9.90 -43.56 5.60
C GLY A 166 -10.60 -42.33 6.22
N PRO A 167 -11.44 -42.50 7.26
CA PRO A 167 -12.07 -41.37 7.94
C PRO A 167 -11.07 -40.44 8.63
N TRP A 168 -9.93 -40.95 9.09
CA TRP A 168 -8.84 -40.15 9.64
C TRP A 168 -8.26 -39.21 8.58
N TRP A 169 -7.95 -39.71 7.38
CA TRP A 169 -7.46 -38.87 6.27
C TRP A 169 -8.48 -37.83 5.81
N THR A 170 -9.76 -38.21 5.68
CA THR A 170 -10.80 -37.24 5.31
C THR A 170 -10.95 -36.13 6.34
N SER A 171 -10.88 -36.46 7.63
CA SER A 171 -10.95 -35.45 8.70
C SER A 171 -9.69 -34.59 8.75
N LEU A 172 -8.50 -35.17 8.57
CA LEU A 172 -7.24 -34.41 8.57
C LEU A 172 -7.18 -33.42 7.40
N GLY A 173 -7.54 -33.86 6.19
CA GLY A 173 -7.62 -33.00 5.01
C GLY A 173 -8.66 -31.89 5.19
N ALA A 174 -9.84 -32.21 5.74
CA ALA A 174 -10.87 -31.22 6.04
C ALA A 174 -10.41 -30.20 7.10
N THR A 175 -9.68 -30.64 8.14
CA THR A 175 -9.10 -29.74 9.14
C THR A 175 -8.09 -28.80 8.49
N GLY A 176 -7.19 -29.32 7.64
CA GLY A 176 -6.25 -28.53 6.88
C GLY A 176 -6.91 -27.49 5.98
N LEU A 177 -7.93 -27.90 5.22
CA LEU A 177 -8.70 -27.02 4.33
C LEU A 177 -9.38 -25.88 5.11
N PHE A 178 -10.16 -26.22 6.15
CA PHE A 178 -10.89 -25.22 6.91
C PHE A 178 -9.97 -24.30 7.73
N LEU A 179 -8.85 -24.81 8.25
CA LEU A 179 -7.83 -23.96 8.86
C LEU A 179 -7.13 -23.06 7.82
N GLY A 180 -6.93 -23.55 6.59
CA GLY A 180 -6.47 -22.73 5.46
C GLY A 180 -7.41 -21.57 5.19
N CYS A 181 -8.72 -21.81 5.18
CA CYS A 181 -9.72 -20.75 5.04
C CYS A 181 -9.68 -19.72 6.19
N VAL A 182 -9.31 -20.12 7.40
CA VAL A 182 -9.24 -19.25 8.61
C VAL A 182 -7.86 -18.61 8.80
N SER A 183 -6.81 -19.12 8.15
CA SER A 183 -5.42 -18.61 8.22
C SER A 183 -4.80 -18.57 9.63
N VAL A 184 -4.68 -19.71 10.29
CA VAL A 184 -3.86 -19.84 11.51
C VAL A 184 -2.83 -20.97 11.33
N PRO A 185 -1.51 -20.68 11.34
CA PRO A 185 -0.50 -21.73 11.38
C PRO A 185 -0.49 -22.39 12.77
N MET A 186 -0.65 -23.71 12.83
CA MET A 186 -0.61 -24.48 14.08
C MET A 186 0.67 -25.31 14.14
N TYR A 187 1.43 -25.19 15.23
CA TYR A 187 2.65 -25.97 15.44
C TYR A 187 2.33 -27.35 16.01
N PRO A 188 2.70 -28.46 15.35
CA PRO A 188 2.47 -29.80 15.89
C PRO A 188 3.52 -30.18 16.94
N GLN A 189 3.08 -30.83 18.03
CA GLN A 189 3.96 -31.53 18.98
C GLN A 189 4.34 -32.94 18.46
N LEU A 190 5.55 -33.35 18.82
CA LEU A 190 6.41 -34.32 18.15
C LEU A 190 5.96 -35.80 18.35
N SER A 191 5.68 -36.53 17.25
CA SER A 191 5.91 -37.99 17.17
C SER A 191 6.09 -38.53 15.72
N LEU A 192 7.08 -39.43 15.63
CA LEU A 192 7.62 -40.31 14.57
C LEU A 192 7.09 -40.17 13.11
N GLY A 193 7.84 -39.42 12.27
CA GLY A 193 7.96 -39.59 10.81
C GLY A 193 6.70 -39.38 9.96
N ALA A 194 5.91 -40.43 9.72
CA ALA A 194 4.73 -40.39 8.87
C ALA A 194 3.65 -39.43 9.41
N HIS A 195 3.55 -39.37 10.73
CA HIS A 195 2.71 -38.43 11.45
C HIS A 195 3.16 -36.97 11.31
N VAL A 196 4.45 -36.72 11.10
CA VAL A 196 5.01 -35.39 10.83
C VAL A 196 4.71 -35.00 9.40
N ILE A 197 4.99 -35.87 8.42
CA ILE A 197 4.78 -35.59 7.00
C ILE A 197 3.30 -35.31 6.71
N ALA A 198 2.38 -36.14 7.21
CA ALA A 198 0.94 -35.93 7.02
C ALA A 198 0.46 -34.60 7.64
N ARG A 199 1.02 -34.21 8.80
CA ARG A 199 0.67 -32.93 9.45
C ARG A 199 1.31 -31.74 8.76
N VAL A 200 2.56 -31.83 8.30
CA VAL A 200 3.21 -30.76 7.53
C VAL A 200 2.47 -30.54 6.22
N LEU A 201 2.12 -31.60 5.48
CA LEU A 201 1.36 -31.48 4.24
C LEU A 201 -0.03 -30.88 4.49
N CYS A 202 -0.82 -31.43 5.41
CA CYS A 202 -2.20 -30.99 5.59
C CYS A 202 -2.37 -29.73 6.44
N LEU A 203 -1.48 -29.43 7.38
CA LEU A 203 -1.61 -28.29 8.32
C LEU A 203 -0.65 -27.14 8.03
N ILE A 204 0.28 -27.30 7.08
CA ILE A 204 1.18 -26.21 6.65
C ILE A 204 1.07 -26.02 5.14
N VAL A 205 1.35 -27.04 4.33
CA VAL A 205 1.40 -26.89 2.86
C VAL A 205 0.01 -26.59 2.28
N VAL A 206 -1.03 -27.32 2.68
CA VAL A 206 -2.40 -27.06 2.20
C VAL A 206 -2.89 -25.66 2.61
N PRO A 207 -2.81 -25.23 3.89
CA PRO A 207 -3.13 -23.86 4.28
C PRO A 207 -2.32 -22.80 3.52
N ALA A 208 -1.02 -22.99 3.35
CA ALA A 208 -0.17 -22.07 2.60
C ALA A 208 -0.56 -22.00 1.11
N ALA A 209 -0.90 -23.13 0.50
CA ALA A 209 -1.34 -23.18 -0.89
C ALA A 209 -2.69 -22.49 -1.08
N VAL A 210 -3.64 -22.68 -0.16
CA VAL A 210 -4.93 -21.94 -0.17
C VAL A 210 -4.68 -20.44 -0.01
N TYR A 211 -3.86 -20.05 0.97
CA TYR A 211 -3.48 -18.65 1.21
C TYR A 211 -2.89 -17.99 -0.04
N LEU A 212 -1.86 -18.60 -0.64
CA LEU A 212 -1.21 -18.08 -1.84
C LEU A 212 -2.14 -18.11 -3.07
N GLY A 213 -2.98 -19.15 -3.19
CA GLY A 213 -3.97 -19.25 -4.25
C GLY A 213 -5.02 -18.14 -4.20
N CYS A 214 -5.41 -17.70 -3.00
CA CYS A 214 -6.33 -16.59 -2.81
C CYS A 214 -5.70 -15.24 -3.14
N PHE A 215 -4.43 -15.02 -2.80
CA PHE A 215 -3.68 -13.86 -3.30
C PHE A 215 -3.56 -13.85 -4.82
N ALA A 216 -3.24 -14.99 -5.42
CA ALA A 216 -3.20 -15.11 -6.87
C ALA A 216 -4.57 -14.80 -7.51
N ALA A 217 -5.67 -15.30 -6.91
CA ALA A 217 -7.01 -14.98 -7.38
C ALA A 217 -7.34 -13.48 -7.21
N HIS A 218 -6.97 -12.87 -6.10
CA HIS A 218 -7.15 -11.43 -5.85
C HIS A 218 -6.44 -10.59 -6.92
N ASP A 219 -5.15 -10.83 -7.16
CA ASP A 219 -4.36 -10.07 -8.12
C ASP A 219 -4.84 -10.28 -9.57
N ILE A 220 -5.33 -11.48 -9.91
CA ILE A 220 -5.93 -11.75 -11.23
C ILE A 220 -7.26 -11.03 -11.43
N LEU A 221 -8.09 -10.97 -10.37
CA LEU A 221 -9.41 -10.34 -10.44
C LEU A 221 -9.34 -8.81 -10.39
N LEU A 222 -8.39 -8.23 -9.64
CA LEU A 222 -8.22 -6.79 -9.47
C LEU A 222 -7.15 -6.23 -10.41
N TYR A 223 -7.48 -6.16 -11.70
CA TYR A 223 -6.55 -5.73 -12.75
C TYR A 223 -6.70 -4.27 -13.18
N LYS A 224 -7.70 -3.53 -12.70
CA LYS A 224 -7.93 -2.11 -13.05
C LYS A 224 -7.54 -1.17 -11.93
N THR A 225 -7.11 0.02 -12.29
CA THR A 225 -6.93 1.10 -11.33
C THR A 225 -8.27 1.65 -10.83
N PHE A 226 -8.35 2.09 -9.58
CA PHE A 226 -9.47 2.86 -9.04
C PHE A 226 -9.48 4.30 -9.59
N SER A 227 -8.30 4.91 -9.75
CA SER A 227 -8.15 6.27 -10.26
C SER A 227 -6.79 6.46 -10.89
N ALA A 228 -6.76 7.07 -12.08
CA ALA A 228 -5.54 7.35 -12.83
C ALA A 228 -4.47 8.09 -11.99
N HIS A 229 -4.88 9.02 -11.12
CA HIS A 229 -3.98 9.82 -10.29
C HIS A 229 -3.73 9.21 -8.89
N GLY A 230 -4.22 8.00 -8.64
CA GLY A 230 -3.93 7.24 -7.43
C GLY A 230 -4.67 7.70 -6.17
N SER A 231 -5.02 6.73 -5.35
CA SER A 231 -5.40 6.89 -3.93
C SER A 231 -4.78 5.74 -3.14
N GLU A 232 -5.30 4.54 -3.33
CA GLU A 232 -4.93 3.33 -2.57
C GLU A 232 -3.75 2.58 -3.21
N GLU A 233 -3.62 2.64 -4.54
CA GLU A 233 -2.52 2.02 -5.30
C GLU A 233 -1.17 2.71 -5.10
N ALA A 234 -1.16 3.96 -4.63
CA ALA A 234 0.08 4.70 -4.44
C ALA A 234 0.98 4.08 -3.35
N ALA A 235 0.43 3.22 -2.49
CA ALA A 235 1.21 2.44 -1.53
C ALA A 235 1.99 1.28 -2.19
N LEU A 236 1.58 0.82 -3.38
CA LEU A 236 2.21 -0.29 -4.09
C LEU A 236 3.48 0.14 -4.80
N SER A 237 4.34 -0.83 -5.10
CA SER A 237 5.54 -0.58 -5.88
C SER A 237 5.16 -0.09 -7.30
N PRO A 238 5.94 0.81 -7.91
CA PRO A 238 5.67 1.28 -9.26
C PRO A 238 5.57 0.14 -10.28
N GLU A 239 6.34 -0.92 -10.10
CA GLU A 239 6.35 -2.09 -10.97
C GLU A 239 5.00 -2.81 -10.98
N TYR A 240 4.37 -2.95 -9.82
CA TYR A 240 3.03 -3.49 -9.72
C TYR A 240 1.97 -2.50 -10.24
N GLN A 241 2.12 -1.20 -9.99
CA GLN A 241 1.19 -0.19 -10.54
C GLN A 241 1.17 -0.20 -12.08
N MET A 242 2.28 -0.51 -12.73
CA MET A 242 2.34 -0.66 -14.20
C MET A 242 1.51 -1.84 -14.73
N THR A 243 1.22 -2.87 -13.92
CA THR A 243 0.38 -4.00 -14.36
C THR A 243 -1.11 -3.67 -14.33
N LEU A 244 -1.52 -2.61 -13.63
CA LEU A 244 -2.92 -2.21 -13.47
C LEU A 244 -3.42 -1.35 -14.64
N GLN A 245 -4.46 -1.81 -15.34
CA GLN A 245 -5.05 -1.09 -16.46
C GLN A 245 -5.64 0.26 -16.03
N GLY A 246 -5.35 1.31 -16.81
CA GLY A 246 -5.85 2.67 -16.59
C GLY A 246 -5.01 3.51 -15.62
N ASN A 247 -3.98 2.94 -14.97
CA ASN A 247 -3.03 3.71 -14.19
C ASN A 247 -2.20 4.63 -15.11
N VAL A 248 -1.79 5.81 -14.65
CA VAL A 248 -0.93 6.72 -15.44
C VAL A 248 0.42 6.06 -15.82
N LEU A 249 0.91 5.14 -14.98
CA LEU A 249 2.13 4.36 -15.27
C LEU A 249 1.86 3.23 -16.28
N HIS A 250 0.61 2.80 -16.44
CA HIS A 250 0.26 1.71 -17.34
C HIS A 250 0.35 2.18 -18.79
N ASN A 251 1.30 1.61 -19.53
CA ASN A 251 1.61 2.02 -20.90
C ASN A 251 2.11 3.48 -21.02
N GLY A 252 2.56 4.07 -19.91
CA GLY A 252 3.14 5.40 -19.89
C GLY A 252 4.43 5.44 -20.70
N SER A 253 4.46 6.23 -21.77
CA SER A 253 5.67 6.47 -22.57
C SER A 253 6.56 7.47 -21.85
N TYR A 254 7.19 7.05 -20.76
CA TYR A 254 8.18 7.89 -20.08
C TYR A 254 9.44 7.97 -20.92
N SER A 255 9.98 9.18 -21.07
CA SER A 255 11.28 9.37 -21.69
C SER A 255 12.31 8.51 -20.91
N PRO A 256 13.02 7.58 -21.55
CA PRO A 256 13.94 6.67 -20.86
C PRO A 256 15.12 7.43 -20.22
N GLN A 257 15.41 8.62 -20.73
CA GLN A 257 16.48 9.49 -20.24
C GLN A 257 15.90 10.65 -19.44
N VAL A 258 16.43 10.83 -18.22
CA VAL A 258 16.21 12.02 -17.39
C VAL A 258 17.18 13.10 -17.84
N VAL A 259 16.64 14.28 -18.20
CA VAL A 259 17.42 15.38 -18.78
C VAL A 259 17.27 16.65 -17.96
N TYR A 260 18.26 17.54 -18.04
CA TYR A 260 18.14 18.90 -17.53
C TYR A 260 16.98 19.63 -18.20
N GLY A 261 16.22 20.40 -17.42
CA GLY A 261 14.97 21.03 -17.85
C GLY A 261 13.75 20.12 -17.81
N GLY A 262 13.94 18.81 -17.61
CA GLY A 262 12.88 17.82 -17.41
C GLY A 262 12.02 18.10 -16.18
N LEU A 263 10.73 17.80 -16.28
CA LEU A 263 9.80 17.74 -15.14
C LEU A 263 9.72 16.30 -14.63
N ILE A 264 10.04 16.09 -13.37
CA ILE A 264 10.09 14.78 -12.73
C ILE A 264 9.24 14.72 -11.47
N THR A 265 8.83 13.52 -11.09
CA THR A 265 8.35 13.24 -9.73
C THR A 265 9.36 12.35 -9.01
N LEU A 266 9.68 12.71 -7.77
CA LEU A 266 10.59 11.95 -6.92
C LEU A 266 9.78 11.18 -5.89
N ARG A 267 10.03 9.87 -5.81
CA ARG A 267 9.42 8.97 -4.83
C ARG A 267 10.50 8.35 -3.96
N ASN A 268 10.25 8.26 -2.66
CA ASN A 268 11.17 7.58 -1.76
C ASN A 268 11.21 6.06 -2.09
N ASP A 269 12.39 5.45 -2.06
CA ASP A 269 12.61 4.06 -2.47
C ASP A 269 11.99 3.03 -1.51
N ARG A 270 11.80 3.40 -0.23
CA ARG A 270 11.14 2.53 0.75
C ARG A 270 9.73 2.14 0.27
N LEU A 271 9.30 0.93 0.64
CA LEU A 271 7.94 0.47 0.40
C LEU A 271 6.92 1.46 0.98
N ALA A 272 5.91 1.81 0.17
CA ALA A 272 4.93 2.86 0.48
C ALA A 272 5.55 4.23 0.81
N GLY A 273 6.74 4.52 0.27
CA GLY A 273 7.42 5.80 0.43
C GLY A 273 6.67 6.96 -0.25
N PRO A 274 6.67 8.16 0.36
CA PRO A 274 5.97 9.31 -0.17
C PRO A 274 6.67 9.92 -1.40
N TYR A 275 5.93 10.71 -2.16
CA TYR A 275 6.47 11.65 -3.12
C TYR A 275 7.05 12.86 -2.41
N LEU A 276 8.16 13.39 -2.93
CA LEU A 276 8.58 14.73 -2.60
C LEU A 276 7.47 15.71 -3.02
N HIS A 277 7.06 16.58 -2.11
CA HIS A 277 5.93 17.46 -2.31
C HIS A 277 6.20 18.85 -1.76
N SER A 278 5.65 19.87 -2.40
CA SER A 278 5.64 21.22 -1.85
C SER A 278 4.41 22.01 -2.28
N HIS A 279 3.94 22.88 -1.38
CA HIS A 279 2.74 23.68 -1.55
C HIS A 279 2.93 25.04 -0.86
N ASN A 280 1.97 25.97 -0.98
CA ASN A 280 2.09 27.35 -0.48
C ASN A 280 1.94 27.52 1.05
N LEU A 281 2.08 26.45 1.83
CA LEU A 281 2.08 26.49 3.29
C LEU A 281 3.50 26.65 3.81
N THR A 282 3.63 27.31 4.96
CA THR A 282 4.92 27.70 5.53
C THR A 282 5.12 27.08 6.90
N TYR A 283 6.36 26.78 7.29
CA TYR A 283 6.66 26.29 8.62
C TYR A 283 6.23 27.30 9.70
N PRO A 284 5.88 26.86 10.92
CA PRO A 284 5.49 27.75 12.00
C PRO A 284 6.62 28.74 12.34
N GLU A 285 6.28 30.01 12.46
CA GLU A 285 7.25 31.11 12.66
C GLU A 285 8.12 30.92 13.92
N LYS A 286 7.57 30.33 14.97
CA LYS A 286 8.31 29.99 16.20
C LYS A 286 9.47 29.02 15.96
N HIS A 287 9.39 28.17 14.93
CA HIS A 287 10.40 27.16 14.62
C HIS A 287 11.29 27.59 13.45
N ALA A 288 10.70 28.15 12.39
CA ALA A 288 11.40 28.59 11.21
C ALA A 288 11.00 30.05 10.88
N PRO A 289 11.80 31.04 11.27
CA PRO A 289 11.49 32.44 11.00
C PRO A 289 11.56 32.72 9.50
N GLY A 290 10.79 33.72 9.04
CA GLY A 290 10.78 34.16 7.65
C GLY A 290 9.81 33.42 6.72
N LYS A 291 8.74 32.81 7.25
CA LYS A 291 7.68 32.15 6.46
C LYS A 291 8.23 31.18 5.40
N LYS A 292 9.22 30.37 5.79
CA LYS A 292 9.86 29.38 4.92
C LYS A 292 8.84 28.35 4.44
N GLN A 293 8.78 28.11 3.13
CA GLN A 293 7.81 27.20 2.52
C GLN A 293 8.15 25.74 2.86
N GLN A 294 7.10 24.95 3.12
CA GLN A 294 7.22 23.57 3.55
C GLN A 294 7.62 22.64 2.40
N VAL A 295 8.43 21.64 2.74
CA VAL A 295 8.69 20.46 1.92
C VAL A 295 8.27 19.24 2.71
N THR A 296 7.43 18.42 2.11
CA THR A 296 6.77 17.31 2.78
C THR A 296 6.80 16.06 1.91
N GLY A 297 6.43 14.94 2.53
CA GLY A 297 6.16 13.68 1.88
C GLY A 297 4.65 13.52 1.71
N TYR A 298 4.19 13.48 0.45
CA TYR A 298 2.78 13.28 0.13
C TYR A 298 2.58 11.92 -0.54
N ARG A 299 1.52 11.19 -0.17
CA ARG A 299 1.32 9.80 -0.63
C ARG A 299 0.51 9.67 -1.91
N ALA A 300 -0.21 10.70 -2.34
CA ALA A 300 -0.98 10.66 -3.58
C ALA A 300 -0.25 11.38 -4.71
N LYS A 301 -0.60 11.08 -5.97
CA LYS A 301 -0.04 11.78 -7.12
C LYS A 301 -0.72 13.14 -7.26
N ASP A 302 0.08 14.21 -7.29
CA ASP A 302 -0.38 15.59 -7.33
C ASP A 302 0.55 16.40 -8.23
N HIS A 303 0.04 17.49 -8.81
CA HIS A 303 0.85 18.44 -9.58
C HIS A 303 1.91 19.14 -8.72
N ASN A 304 1.66 19.26 -7.41
CA ASN A 304 2.61 19.74 -6.40
C ASN A 304 3.76 18.75 -6.10
N ASN A 305 3.76 17.56 -6.73
CA ASN A 305 4.86 16.61 -6.68
C ASN A 305 5.85 16.78 -7.84
N LEU A 306 5.56 17.69 -8.79
CA LEU A 306 6.38 17.90 -9.98
C LEU A 306 7.52 18.86 -9.67
N PHE A 307 8.75 18.43 -9.94
CA PHE A 307 9.97 19.24 -9.80
C PHE A 307 10.69 19.31 -11.14
N ARG A 308 11.17 20.49 -11.50
CA ARG A 308 12.04 20.68 -12.65
C ARG A 308 13.50 20.55 -12.23
N ILE A 309 14.27 19.79 -12.98
CA ILE A 309 15.72 19.69 -12.78
C ILE A 309 16.40 20.87 -13.48
N LEU A 310 17.09 21.70 -12.72
CA LEU A 310 17.89 22.81 -13.24
C LEU A 310 19.38 22.55 -13.03
N TYR A 311 20.20 23.20 -13.85
CA TYR A 311 21.65 23.30 -13.64
C TYR A 311 21.96 24.00 -12.30
N PRO A 312 23.15 23.75 -11.70
CA PRO A 312 23.68 24.57 -10.61
C PRO A 312 23.69 26.05 -11.00
N ILE A 313 23.59 26.95 -10.02
CA ILE A 313 23.56 28.40 -10.33
C ILE A 313 24.94 28.89 -10.80
N ASP A 314 26.02 28.31 -10.25
CA ASP A 314 27.40 28.65 -10.57
C ASP A 314 27.97 27.88 -11.77
N ASP A 315 27.11 27.28 -12.60
CA ASP A 315 27.57 26.52 -13.75
C ASP A 315 28.19 27.47 -14.80
N PRO A 316 29.52 27.42 -15.03
CA PRO A 316 30.19 28.33 -15.96
C PRO A 316 29.72 28.13 -17.40
N ASP A 317 29.19 26.96 -17.73
CA ASP A 317 28.81 26.59 -19.09
C ASP A 317 27.36 26.98 -19.41
N SER A 318 26.53 27.32 -18.40
CA SER A 318 25.11 27.65 -18.59
C SER A 318 24.61 28.86 -17.76
N PRO A 319 25.26 30.05 -17.87
CA PRO A 319 25.02 31.20 -16.98
C PRO A 319 23.60 31.80 -17.05
N ALA A 320 22.88 31.60 -18.16
CA ALA A 320 21.52 32.07 -18.34
C ALA A 320 20.45 30.98 -18.06
N GLN A 321 20.86 29.76 -17.68
CA GLN A 321 19.99 28.58 -17.55
C GLN A 321 19.13 28.33 -18.79
N VAL A 322 19.62 28.76 -19.96
CA VAL A 322 18.93 28.58 -21.23
C VAL A 322 19.31 27.23 -21.80
N TYR A 323 18.31 26.38 -21.87
CA TYR A 323 18.25 25.04 -22.43
C TYR A 323 18.48 25.01 -23.96
N SER A 324 19.59 25.56 -24.45
CA SER A 324 19.80 25.86 -25.88
C SER A 324 20.41 24.69 -26.67
N ASP A 325 21.25 23.87 -26.03
CA ASP A 325 22.07 22.86 -26.71
C ASP A 325 21.56 21.43 -26.49
N GLY A 326 20.35 21.15 -26.98
CA GLY A 326 19.78 19.80 -27.01
C GLY A 326 19.54 19.16 -25.62
N PRO A 327 19.04 17.91 -25.58
CA PRO A 327 18.74 17.22 -24.33
C PRO A 327 20.01 16.69 -23.64
N GLU A 328 20.48 17.36 -22.58
CA GLU A 328 21.56 16.85 -21.74
C GLU A 328 21.03 15.90 -20.65
N SER A 329 21.54 14.67 -20.61
CA SER A 329 21.14 13.65 -19.63
C SER A 329 21.80 13.86 -18.28
N VAL A 330 21.02 13.73 -17.21
CA VAL A 330 21.50 13.77 -15.82
C VAL A 330 22.16 12.44 -15.46
N ARG A 331 23.36 12.47 -14.90
CA ARG A 331 24.22 11.31 -14.61
C ARG A 331 24.64 11.23 -13.14
N ASP A 332 25.19 10.08 -12.77
CA ASP A 332 25.83 9.91 -11.46
C ASP A 332 26.96 10.91 -11.24
N GLY A 333 26.94 11.57 -10.09
CA GLY A 333 27.94 12.58 -9.70
C GLY A 333 27.57 14.02 -10.06
N ASP A 334 26.53 14.22 -10.89
CA ASP A 334 26.11 15.54 -11.34
C ASP A 334 25.50 16.37 -10.21
N TYR A 335 25.58 17.69 -10.38
CA TYR A 335 24.94 18.65 -9.49
C TYR A 335 23.66 19.15 -10.12
N VAL A 336 22.59 19.18 -9.32
CA VAL A 336 21.27 19.61 -9.76
C VAL A 336 20.63 20.53 -8.74
N ARG A 337 19.68 21.33 -9.21
CA ARG A 337 18.69 21.99 -8.36
C ARG A 337 17.31 21.47 -8.69
N LEU A 338 16.51 21.29 -7.64
CA LEU A 338 15.12 20.85 -7.77
C LEU A 338 14.20 22.05 -7.58
N PHE A 339 13.66 22.53 -8.69
CA PHE A 339 12.80 23.70 -8.74
C PHE A 339 11.33 23.29 -8.77
N HIS A 340 10.51 23.85 -7.89
CA HIS A 340 9.08 23.63 -7.86
C HIS A 340 8.35 24.68 -8.72
N PRO A 341 7.78 24.30 -9.87
CA PRO A 341 7.25 25.26 -10.85
C PRO A 341 5.99 25.99 -10.37
N LEU A 342 5.16 25.38 -9.53
CA LEU A 342 3.91 25.99 -9.06
C LEU A 342 4.12 27.10 -8.03
N THR A 343 5.18 27.00 -7.22
CA THR A 343 5.49 28.00 -6.19
C THR A 343 6.70 28.86 -6.50
N ASN A 344 7.35 28.65 -7.65
CA ASN A 344 8.53 29.37 -8.09
C ASN A 344 9.67 29.38 -7.03
N THR A 345 9.94 28.21 -6.46
CA THR A 345 10.94 28.05 -5.38
C THR A 345 11.87 26.86 -5.66
N SER A 346 13.06 26.87 -5.07
CA SER A 346 14.04 25.78 -5.20
C SER A 346 14.32 25.10 -3.86
N LEU A 347 14.46 23.77 -3.90
CA LEU A 347 14.72 22.96 -2.72
C LEU A 347 16.05 23.36 -2.10
N ALA A 348 16.03 23.64 -0.80
CA ALA A 348 17.21 24.05 -0.04
C ALA A 348 17.26 23.39 1.34
N VAL A 349 18.43 23.47 1.96
CA VAL A 349 18.66 23.09 3.36
C VAL A 349 18.93 24.35 4.19
N ALA A 350 18.26 24.47 5.33
CA ALA A 350 18.55 25.52 6.30
C ALA A 350 19.47 25.02 7.42
N PRO A 351 20.26 25.90 8.04
CA PRO A 351 21.07 25.57 9.23
C PRO A 351 20.23 25.27 10.49
N LEU A 352 18.90 25.20 10.37
CA LEU A 352 17.96 24.88 11.45
C LEU A 352 17.77 23.36 11.59
N SER A 353 17.39 22.92 12.79
CA SER A 353 16.94 21.54 13.00
C SER A 353 15.58 21.30 12.35
N ALA A 354 15.36 20.08 11.85
CA ALA A 354 14.04 19.64 11.41
C ALA A 354 13.01 19.72 12.56
N PHE A 355 11.74 19.73 12.22
CA PHE A 355 10.66 20.04 13.15
C PHE A 355 10.42 18.92 14.16
N VAL A 356 10.25 17.68 13.68
CA VAL A 356 10.07 16.49 14.52
C VAL A 356 11.43 15.86 14.80
N VAL A 357 12.16 15.46 13.76
CA VAL A 357 13.45 14.78 13.92
C VAL A 357 14.59 15.78 14.10
N ARG A 358 14.70 16.35 15.31
CA ARG A 358 15.63 17.46 15.66
C ARG A 358 17.11 17.22 15.33
N LYS A 359 17.54 15.96 15.23
CA LYS A 359 18.89 15.56 14.82
C LYS A 359 19.20 15.84 13.34
N HIS A 360 18.18 15.94 12.49
CA HIS A 360 18.31 16.25 11.07
C HIS A 360 18.23 17.76 10.83
N LYS A 361 18.70 18.20 9.66
CA LYS A 361 18.55 19.58 9.20
C LYS A 361 17.20 19.78 8.50
N LEU A 362 16.67 21.00 8.60
CA LEU A 362 15.41 21.40 7.98
C LEU A 362 15.59 21.56 6.47
N THR A 363 14.79 20.83 5.70
CA THR A 363 14.64 21.04 4.26
C THR A 363 13.44 21.94 4.00
N LEU A 364 13.56 22.83 3.03
CA LEU A 364 12.53 23.83 2.72
C LEU A 364 12.57 24.22 1.25
N GLN A 365 11.51 24.89 0.80
CA GLN A 365 11.51 25.61 -0.46
C GLN A 365 11.77 27.09 -0.20
N GLN A 366 12.68 27.69 -0.96
CA GLN A 366 12.90 29.14 -0.96
C GLN A 366 13.21 29.65 -2.36
N PRO A 367 12.84 30.89 -2.69
CA PRO A 367 13.26 31.50 -3.94
C PRO A 367 14.79 31.62 -3.96
N PRO A 368 15.47 31.36 -5.10
CA PRO A 368 16.93 31.44 -5.17
C PRO A 368 17.49 32.85 -4.92
N ALA A 369 16.72 33.88 -5.30
CA ALA A 369 16.99 35.30 -5.06
C ALA A 369 15.67 36.09 -5.13
N GLU A 370 15.62 37.31 -4.56
CA GLU A 370 14.46 38.19 -4.70
C GLU A 370 14.20 38.50 -6.19
N ASN A 371 12.96 38.33 -6.65
CA ASN A 371 12.51 38.52 -8.04
C ASN A 371 13.12 37.60 -9.11
N TYR A 372 13.83 36.54 -8.72
CA TYR A 372 14.38 35.57 -9.67
C TYR A 372 13.35 34.48 -10.05
N ASN A 373 13.10 34.33 -11.35
CA ASN A 373 12.34 33.21 -11.90
C ASN A 373 13.18 32.50 -12.96
N PRO A 374 13.66 31.27 -12.70
CA PRO A 374 14.52 30.55 -13.62
C PRO A 374 13.83 30.18 -14.94
N LEU A 375 12.49 30.16 -14.98
CA LEU A 375 11.72 29.89 -16.20
C LEU A 375 11.61 31.11 -17.14
N LEU A 376 11.87 32.32 -16.63
CA LEU A 376 11.76 33.56 -17.40
C LEU A 376 13.13 34.08 -17.88
N GLY A 377 14.23 33.41 -17.54
CA GLY A 377 15.58 33.77 -17.99
C GLY A 377 16.11 35.11 -17.44
N ASN A 378 15.40 35.73 -16.49
CA ASN A 378 15.85 36.98 -15.88
C ASN A 378 16.95 36.69 -14.86
N THR A 379 18.20 36.98 -15.22
CA THR A 379 19.30 37.11 -14.26
C THR A 379 19.11 38.38 -13.44
N PRO A 380 19.17 38.35 -12.11
CA PRO A 380 19.22 39.58 -11.32
C PRO A 380 20.47 40.37 -11.71
N ASP A 381 20.35 41.69 -11.88
CA ASP A 381 21.48 42.60 -12.16
C ASP A 381 22.57 42.60 -11.06
N ASP A 382 22.31 41.90 -9.94
CA ASP A 382 23.18 41.85 -8.77
C ASP A 382 23.40 40.39 -8.33
N MET A 383 24.25 39.65 -9.05
CA MET A 383 24.86 38.40 -8.57
C MET A 383 26.16 38.68 -7.78
N SER A 384 26.22 39.75 -6.98
CA SER A 384 27.36 39.98 -6.06
C SER A 384 27.34 39.07 -4.82
N HIS A 385 26.24 38.34 -4.62
CA HIS A 385 26.15 37.27 -3.63
C HIS A 385 26.19 35.93 -4.35
N GLU A 386 27.22 35.13 -4.06
CA GLU A 386 27.25 33.71 -4.42
C GLU A 386 25.87 33.11 -4.12
N PRO A 387 25.23 32.45 -5.09
CA PRO A 387 23.97 31.78 -4.86
C PRO A 387 24.13 30.78 -3.70
N PRO A 388 23.13 30.61 -2.82
CA PRO A 388 23.33 29.81 -1.63
C PRO A 388 23.61 28.37 -2.03
N SER A 389 24.83 27.88 -1.73
CA SER A 389 25.24 26.48 -1.99
C SER A 389 24.27 25.43 -1.42
N SER A 390 23.40 25.85 -0.50
CA SER A 390 22.29 25.10 0.10
C SER A 390 21.25 24.59 -0.91
N HIS A 391 21.20 25.15 -2.12
CA HIS A 391 20.31 24.71 -3.20
C HIS A 391 20.89 23.60 -4.06
N ASN A 392 22.21 23.40 -4.02
CA ASN A 392 22.89 22.45 -4.89
C ASN A 392 22.84 21.04 -4.28
N TRP A 393 22.34 20.08 -5.06
CA TRP A 393 22.25 18.68 -4.66
C TRP A 393 23.09 17.84 -5.61
N LYS A 394 24.03 17.08 -5.05
CA LYS A 394 24.80 16.10 -5.79
C LYS A 394 24.00 14.81 -5.89
N ILE A 395 23.86 14.28 -7.10
CA ILE A 395 23.26 12.98 -7.34
C ILE A 395 24.32 11.90 -7.11
N VAL A 396 23.98 10.92 -6.28
CA VAL A 396 24.82 9.73 -6.05
C VAL A 396 23.98 8.50 -6.27
N VAL A 397 24.26 7.76 -7.34
CA VAL A 397 23.56 6.52 -7.67
C VAL A 397 23.95 5.43 -6.68
N ALA A 398 22.93 4.75 -6.15
CA ALA A 398 23.11 3.62 -5.26
C ALA A 398 23.34 2.35 -6.10
N GLU A 399 24.61 1.98 -6.27
CA GLU A 399 24.98 0.65 -6.78
C GLU A 399 24.74 -0.39 -5.66
N GLU A 400 24.08 -1.50 -6.00
CA GLU A 400 24.01 -2.67 -5.13
C GLU A 400 25.45 -3.09 -4.74
N ASP A 401 25.76 -2.96 -3.45
CA ASP A 401 26.99 -3.37 -2.77
C ASP A 401 28.31 -2.58 -2.97
N LYS A 402 28.33 -1.32 -3.42
CA LYS A 402 29.60 -0.52 -3.42
C LYS A 402 29.52 0.98 -3.06
N ILE A 403 28.71 1.36 -2.07
CA ILE A 403 28.69 2.75 -1.54
C ILE A 403 30.06 3.18 -0.92
N LEU A 404 30.99 2.26 -0.67
CA LEU A 404 32.24 2.58 0.03
C LEU A 404 33.34 3.21 -0.86
N HIS A 405 33.30 3.09 -2.20
CA HIS A 405 34.46 3.47 -3.02
C HIS A 405 34.38 4.86 -3.67
N LYS A 406 33.18 5.41 -3.93
CA LYS A 406 33.02 6.72 -4.60
C LYS A 406 33.04 7.93 -3.66
N ILE A 407 32.66 7.79 -2.38
CA ILE A 407 32.55 8.93 -1.45
C ILE A 407 33.91 9.34 -0.84
N LEU A 408 34.92 8.46 -0.84
CA LEU A 408 36.23 8.71 -0.21
C LEU A 408 37.35 9.11 -1.18
N LEU A 409 37.13 9.05 -2.49
CA LEU A 409 38.11 9.51 -3.49
C LEU A 409 37.63 10.82 -4.11
N GLN A 410 37.91 11.92 -3.40
CA GLN A 410 38.09 13.22 -4.04
C GLN A 410 39.35 13.14 -4.92
N HIS A 411 39.17 12.79 -6.19
CA HIS A 411 40.10 13.20 -7.24
C HIS A 411 39.34 14.12 -8.21
N PRO A 412 39.78 15.38 -8.40
CA PRO A 412 39.28 16.23 -9.46
C PRO A 412 39.86 15.70 -10.78
N HIS A 413 39.02 15.60 -11.82
CA HIS A 413 39.32 15.05 -13.15
C HIS A 413 39.21 13.52 -13.30
N GLY A 414 38.00 13.00 -13.17
CA GLY A 414 37.54 11.83 -13.94
C GLY A 414 36.57 12.31 -15.00
N THR A 415 36.81 11.99 -16.27
CA THR A 415 35.95 12.37 -17.41
C THR A 415 34.52 11.87 -17.20
N THR A 416 33.55 12.79 -17.22
CA THR A 416 32.10 12.62 -16.99
C THR A 416 31.39 11.71 -18.00
N GLU A 417 32.05 11.27 -19.08
CA GLU A 417 31.40 10.54 -20.18
C GLU A 417 30.95 9.10 -19.84
N ASN A 418 31.51 8.46 -18.81
CA ASN A 418 31.22 7.04 -18.49
C ASN A 418 30.32 6.81 -17.26
N ASN A 419 29.81 7.86 -16.63
CA ASN A 419 28.88 7.69 -15.51
C ASN A 419 27.48 7.32 -16.01
N PRO A 420 26.79 6.36 -15.35
CA PRO A 420 25.47 5.93 -15.77
C PRO A 420 24.47 7.10 -15.67
N ALA A 421 23.64 7.24 -16.71
CA ALA A 421 22.54 8.19 -16.72
C ALA A 421 21.41 7.72 -15.80
N LEU A 422 20.61 8.67 -15.33
CA LEU A 422 19.42 8.37 -14.53
C LEU A 422 18.30 7.85 -15.44
N GLU A 423 17.81 6.66 -15.11
CA GLU A 423 16.67 6.02 -15.75
C GLU A 423 15.47 6.04 -14.78
N PRO A 424 14.27 6.47 -15.22
CA PRO A 424 13.06 6.38 -14.40
C PRO A 424 12.80 4.95 -13.94
N LEU A 425 12.25 4.79 -12.73
CA LEU A 425 11.90 3.54 -12.05
C LEU A 425 13.07 2.60 -11.71
N ARG A 426 14.17 2.63 -12.47
CA ARG A 426 15.32 1.73 -12.33
C ARG A 426 16.43 2.30 -11.46
N THR A 427 16.78 3.56 -11.66
CA THR A 427 17.90 4.16 -10.94
C THR A 427 17.47 4.55 -9.52
N ARG A 428 18.10 3.94 -8.53
CA ARG A 428 18.04 4.36 -7.13
C ARG A 428 19.19 5.31 -6.86
N PHE A 429 18.92 6.44 -6.23
CA PHE A 429 19.96 7.43 -5.94
C PHE A 429 19.65 8.22 -4.67
N SER A 430 20.68 8.86 -4.13
CA SER A 430 20.58 9.81 -3.03
C SER A 430 20.92 11.21 -3.52
N LEU A 431 20.22 12.19 -2.96
CA LEU A 431 20.48 13.60 -3.16
C LEU A 431 21.29 14.11 -1.97
N ILE A 432 22.55 14.47 -2.20
CA ILE A 432 23.49 14.90 -1.16
C ILE A 432 23.70 16.40 -1.27
N ASN A 433 23.37 17.13 -0.21
CA ASN A 433 23.74 18.53 -0.07
C ASN A 433 25.18 18.63 0.46
N LEU A 434 26.09 19.24 -0.31
CA LEU A 434 27.51 19.33 0.05
C LEU A 434 27.79 20.37 1.13
N GLU A 435 27.06 21.49 1.16
CA GLU A 435 27.25 22.55 2.16
C GLU A 435 27.03 22.00 3.58
N PHE A 436 25.95 21.24 3.77
CA PHE A 436 25.58 20.69 5.07
C PHE A 436 26.04 19.23 5.29
N GLY A 437 26.64 18.61 4.28
CA GLY A 437 27.13 17.23 4.32
C GLY A 437 26.04 16.22 4.71
N CYS A 438 24.84 16.36 4.13
CA CYS A 438 23.67 15.56 4.49
C CYS A 438 22.90 15.09 3.24
N ALA A 439 22.16 13.99 3.38
CA ALA A 439 21.32 13.43 2.32
C ALA A 439 19.85 13.76 2.56
N LEU A 440 19.10 14.04 1.49
CA LEU A 440 17.65 14.20 1.52
C LEU A 440 17.00 12.89 1.98
N THR A 441 16.26 12.93 3.08
CA THR A 441 15.79 11.74 3.80
C THR A 441 14.34 11.90 4.22
N TRP A 442 13.54 10.85 4.03
CA TRP A 442 12.22 10.73 4.65
C TRP A 442 12.37 10.36 6.13
N SER A 443 11.77 11.16 7.02
CA SER A 443 11.94 10.97 8.47
C SER A 443 11.11 9.83 9.08
N LEU A 444 10.13 9.28 8.33
CA LEU A 444 9.06 8.38 8.80
C LEU A 444 8.06 9.02 9.78
N GLU A 445 8.23 10.30 10.12
CA GLU A 445 7.37 11.03 11.04
C GLU A 445 6.37 11.91 10.29
N LYS A 446 5.24 12.22 10.94
CA LYS A 446 4.22 13.14 10.40
C LYS A 446 4.35 14.52 10.99
N LEU A 447 4.14 15.53 10.16
CA LEU A 447 3.98 16.91 10.58
C LEU A 447 2.60 17.15 11.18
N GLY A 448 2.43 18.30 11.83
CA GLY A 448 1.20 18.60 12.57
C GLY A 448 -0.01 18.76 11.65
N ALA A 449 -1.07 18.00 11.92
CA ALA A 449 -2.32 18.00 11.13
C ALA A 449 -2.93 19.38 10.88
N LYS A 450 -2.77 20.31 11.83
CA LYS A 450 -3.37 21.66 11.76
C LYS A 450 -2.64 22.64 10.82
N TRP A 451 -1.36 22.43 10.55
CA TRP A 451 -0.52 23.41 9.85
C TRP A 451 0.27 22.84 8.66
N ALA A 452 0.35 21.51 8.56
CA ALA A 452 1.01 20.77 7.48
C ALA A 452 0.16 19.58 7.00
N GLU A 453 -1.17 19.64 7.23
CA GLU A 453 -2.16 18.65 6.76
C GLU A 453 -1.89 17.19 7.17
N GLY A 454 -1.00 16.94 8.13
CA GLY A 454 -0.65 15.59 8.57
C GLY A 454 0.24 14.84 7.58
N GLN A 455 0.86 15.57 6.65
CA GLN A 455 1.81 15.04 5.67
C GLN A 455 3.12 14.63 6.36
N GLU A 456 3.96 13.87 5.65
CA GLU A 456 5.18 13.31 6.22
C GLU A 456 6.35 14.31 6.20
N GLU A 457 7.23 14.24 7.18
CA GLU A 457 8.36 15.15 7.28
C GLU A 457 9.53 14.66 6.40
N ILE A 458 9.95 15.51 5.45
CA ILE A 458 11.20 15.36 4.71
C ILE A 458 12.28 16.21 5.38
N THR A 459 13.49 15.69 5.45
CA THR A 459 14.61 16.28 6.19
C THR A 459 15.93 16.04 5.49
N CYS A 460 17.03 16.60 6.00
CA CYS A 460 18.38 16.28 5.54
C CYS A 460 19.19 15.62 6.67
N SER A 461 19.55 14.35 6.49
CA SER A 461 20.25 13.54 7.50
C SER A 461 21.75 13.41 7.20
N LYS A 462 22.59 13.50 8.23
CA LYS A 462 24.03 13.20 8.10
C LYS A 462 24.31 11.71 7.86
N ASN A 463 23.33 10.84 8.10
CA ASN A 463 23.46 9.42 7.80
C ASN A 463 23.19 9.16 6.31
N LEU A 464 24.23 9.28 5.48
CA LEU A 464 24.13 9.11 4.03
C LEU A 464 23.77 7.67 3.59
N LYS A 465 23.86 6.69 4.51
CA LYS A 465 23.57 5.27 4.23
C LYS A 465 22.16 4.85 4.64
N ALA A 466 21.35 5.79 5.15
CA ALA A 466 19.99 5.49 5.55
C ALA A 466 19.18 5.03 4.33
N PRO A 467 18.47 3.89 4.38
CA PRO A 467 17.61 3.47 3.26
C PRO A 467 16.51 4.49 2.98
N GLU A 468 16.12 5.30 3.97
CA GLU A 468 15.16 6.39 3.82
C GLU A 468 15.72 7.59 3.02
N ALA A 469 17.01 7.61 2.72
CA ALA A 469 17.67 8.62 1.88
C ALA A 469 17.75 8.23 0.40
N LEU A 470 17.22 7.07 0.03
CA LEU A 470 17.14 6.59 -1.35
C LEU A 470 15.83 7.07 -2.00
N TRP A 471 15.96 7.52 -3.24
CA TRP A 471 14.89 8.05 -4.07
C TRP A 471 14.94 7.41 -5.45
N ARG A 472 13.79 7.38 -6.12
CA ARG A 472 13.64 7.06 -7.54
C ARG A 472 12.83 8.13 -8.23
N ILE A 473 13.09 8.29 -9.53
CA ILE A 473 12.24 9.09 -10.40
C ILE A 473 11.10 8.19 -10.87
N GLU A 474 9.85 8.57 -10.58
CA GLU A 474 8.69 7.78 -11.00
C GLU A 474 8.15 8.23 -12.36
N ALA A 475 7.79 9.51 -12.48
CA ALA A 475 7.40 10.12 -13.75
C ALA A 475 8.51 11.04 -14.26
N ASN A 476 8.72 11.03 -15.57
CA ASN A 476 9.70 11.87 -16.27
C ASN A 476 9.09 12.44 -17.55
N HIS A 477 8.93 13.77 -17.58
CA HIS A 477 8.44 14.53 -18.72
C HIS A 477 9.57 15.38 -19.29
N ASN A 478 10.05 14.98 -20.47
CA ASN A 478 11.15 15.65 -21.14
C ASN A 478 10.61 16.80 -22.03
N PRO A 479 11.06 18.06 -21.84
CA PRO A 479 10.61 19.19 -22.67
C PRO A 479 11.00 19.07 -24.15
N TYR A 480 11.99 18.24 -24.47
CA TYR A 480 12.51 18.05 -25.84
C TYR A 480 11.83 16.92 -26.60
N ASN A 481 11.16 15.99 -25.91
CA ASN A 481 10.37 14.94 -26.55
C ASN A 481 8.90 15.39 -26.60
N ASN A 482 8.56 16.24 -27.57
CA ASN A 482 7.18 16.49 -27.95
C ASN A 482 6.62 15.29 -28.72
N HIS A 483 6.35 14.20 -28.02
CA HIS A 483 5.41 13.19 -28.49
C HIS A 483 4.22 13.13 -27.53
N SER A 484 3.21 13.93 -27.91
CA SER A 484 1.76 13.87 -27.63
C SER A 484 1.29 13.63 -26.20
#